data_AF-A0A1V5YI55-F1
#
_entry.id   AF-A0A1V5YI55-F1
#
_cell.length_a   1.000
_cell.length_b   1.000
_cell.length_c   1.000
_cell.angle_alpha   90.00
_cell.angle_beta   90.00
_cell.angle_gamma   90.00
#
_symmetry.space_group_name_H-M   'P 1'
#
loop_
_entity.id
_entity.type
_entity.pdbx_description
1 polymer ?
#
loop_
_entity_poly.entity_id
_entity_poly.type
_entity_poly.pdbx_seq_one_letter_code
_entity_poly.pdbx_strand_id
1 'polypeptide(L)'
;MTYVTERMKELQEQLLQGKLSRREFMRGAMLLGLSVGAAEALAACAPKLAPTAVPPTKIPPTKVPPTAVAPTEVPTPTEAPAAPEAQQVVMDKDWQLVIDYDKCSGCRTCELECAKRHYGVINPALANITIYKVYPGIDIAMYCRNCWTRPCIDACPTTPKAITISEISGACKVDAKVCIKCFKCEEACIQQHLRFHPTEQYPLMCDLCDLDPACVAACPDKALSVVPPSVAPDTWAQPLEEVVEQRKEKLGLLKYMEA
;
A
#
# COMPACT_ATOMS: atom_id res chain seq x y z
N MET A 1 -30.63 -9.00 -39.11
CA MET A 1 -29.96 -8.10 -38.15
C MET A 1 -30.83 -6.91 -37.73
N THR A 2 -31.76 -6.42 -38.56
CA THR A 2 -32.61 -5.24 -38.27
C THR A 2 -33.58 -5.41 -37.09
N TYR A 3 -34.23 -6.57 -36.97
CA TYR A 3 -35.21 -6.85 -35.91
C TYR A 3 -34.64 -6.76 -34.49
N VAL A 4 -33.44 -7.33 -34.27
CA VAL A 4 -32.78 -7.31 -32.95
C VAL A 4 -32.40 -5.88 -32.55
N THR A 5 -31.91 -5.09 -33.51
CA THR A 5 -31.55 -3.69 -33.26
C THR A 5 -32.75 -2.79 -33.00
N GLU A 6 -33.88 -3.01 -33.68
CA GLU A 6 -35.12 -2.26 -33.45
C GLU A 6 -35.70 -2.60 -32.07
N ARG A 7 -35.73 -3.88 -31.71
CA ARG A 7 -36.27 -4.33 -30.42
C ARG A 7 -35.44 -3.85 -29.22
N MET A 8 -34.13 -3.72 -29.39
CA MET A 8 -33.26 -3.14 -28.36
C MET A 8 -33.48 -1.65 -28.16
N LYS A 9 -33.72 -0.89 -29.25
CA LYS A 9 -34.05 0.54 -29.14
C LYS A 9 -35.35 0.76 -28.38
N GLU A 10 -36.37 -0.07 -28.65
CA GLU A 10 -37.63 -0.02 -27.91
C GLU A 10 -37.44 -0.30 -26.40
N LEU A 11 -36.65 -1.34 -26.06
CA LEU A 11 -36.35 -1.66 -24.66
C LEU A 11 -35.56 -0.55 -23.95
N GLN A 12 -34.61 0.09 -24.65
CA GLN A 12 -33.87 1.24 -24.13
C GLN A 12 -34.78 2.45 -23.90
N GLU A 13 -35.68 2.74 -24.84
CA GLU A 13 -36.64 3.84 -24.72
C GLU A 13 -37.62 3.61 -23.56
N GLN A 14 -38.09 2.37 -23.36
CA GLN A 14 -38.94 2.02 -22.22
C GLN A 14 -38.20 2.11 -20.88
N LEU A 15 -36.90 1.77 -20.83
CA LEU A 15 -36.05 1.97 -19.64
C LEU A 15 -35.88 3.47 -19.34
N LEU A 16 -35.60 4.30 -20.36
CA LEU A 16 -35.46 5.75 -20.24
C LEU A 16 -36.76 6.44 -19.79
N GLN A 17 -37.91 5.96 -20.28
CA GLN A 17 -39.23 6.44 -19.87
C GLN A 17 -39.67 5.91 -18.50
N GLY A 18 -38.84 5.10 -17.82
CA GLY A 18 -39.13 4.53 -16.50
C GLY A 18 -40.23 3.46 -16.51
N LYS A 19 -40.64 2.97 -17.69
CA LYS A 19 -41.67 1.93 -17.85
C LYS A 19 -41.15 0.51 -17.59
N LEU A 20 -39.83 0.34 -17.57
CA LEU A 20 -39.15 -0.91 -17.25
C LEU A 20 -38.13 -0.70 -16.13
N SER A 21 -38.02 -1.67 -15.24
CA SER A 21 -36.90 -1.74 -14.30
C SER A 21 -35.63 -2.27 -14.99
N ARG A 22 -34.45 -1.97 -14.42
CA ARG A 22 -33.16 -2.49 -14.93
C ARG A 22 -33.14 -4.02 -15.02
N ARG A 23 -33.81 -4.70 -14.08
CA ARG A 23 -33.92 -6.18 -14.07
C ARG A 23 -34.72 -6.68 -15.26
N GLU A 24 -35.80 -6.00 -15.64
CA GLU A 24 -36.65 -6.37 -16.77
C GLU A 24 -35.96 -6.06 -18.10
N PHE A 25 -35.23 -4.94 -18.19
CA PHE A 25 -34.39 -4.62 -19.34
C PHE A 25 -33.32 -5.71 -19.57
N MET A 26 -32.61 -6.13 -18.52
CA MET A 26 -31.59 -7.19 -18.64
C MET A 26 -32.18 -8.53 -19.07
N ARG A 27 -33.39 -8.89 -18.59
CA ARG A 27 -34.12 -10.07 -19.07
C ARG A 27 -34.49 -9.96 -20.55
N GLY A 28 -34.97 -8.79 -20.98
CA GLY A 28 -35.31 -8.53 -22.38
C GLY A 28 -34.11 -8.62 -23.32
N ALA A 29 -32.97 -8.04 -22.94
CA ALA A 29 -31.73 -8.11 -23.71
C ALA A 29 -31.19 -9.54 -23.82
N MET A 30 -31.27 -10.33 -22.74
CA MET A 30 -30.87 -11.74 -22.74
C MET A 30 -31.76 -12.59 -23.66
N LEU A 31 -33.08 -12.34 -23.70
CA LEU A 31 -34.00 -13.01 -24.62
C LEU A 31 -33.72 -12.69 -26.10
N LEU A 32 -33.08 -11.54 -26.37
CA LEU A 32 -32.62 -11.15 -27.70
C LEU A 32 -31.21 -11.67 -28.03
N GLY A 33 -30.61 -12.48 -27.15
CA GLY A 33 -29.28 -13.07 -27.34
C GLY A 33 -28.13 -12.07 -27.20
N LEU A 34 -28.37 -10.91 -26.57
CA LEU A 34 -27.37 -9.87 -26.37
C LEU A 34 -26.90 -9.85 -24.91
N SER A 35 -25.61 -10.06 -24.70
CA SER A 35 -24.97 -9.83 -23.40
C SER A 35 -24.62 -8.35 -23.28
N VAL A 36 -25.52 -7.55 -22.70
CA VAL A 36 -25.21 -6.16 -22.36
C VAL A 36 -24.29 -6.17 -21.14
N GLY A 37 -23.06 -5.66 -21.29
CA GLY A 37 -22.12 -5.58 -20.18
C GLY A 37 -22.66 -4.68 -19.07
N ALA A 38 -22.31 -4.95 -17.81
CA ALA A 38 -22.75 -4.12 -16.68
C ALA A 38 -22.42 -2.62 -16.87
N ALA A 39 -21.34 -2.30 -17.59
CA ALA A 39 -20.95 -0.94 -17.94
C ALA A 39 -21.94 -0.25 -18.91
N GLU A 40 -22.48 -0.96 -19.89
CA GLU A 40 -23.44 -0.43 -20.87
C GLU A 40 -24.83 -0.25 -20.25
N ALA A 41 -25.23 -1.16 -19.35
CA ALA A 41 -26.45 -1.05 -18.57
C ALA A 41 -26.43 0.14 -17.57
N LEU A 42 -25.24 0.52 -17.08
CA LEU A 42 -25.06 1.66 -16.18
C LEU A 42 -24.97 3.00 -16.92
N ALA A 43 -24.45 3.01 -18.15
CA ALA A 43 -24.36 4.22 -18.97
C ALA A 43 -25.73 4.76 -19.42
N ALA A 44 -26.74 3.90 -19.54
CA ALA A 44 -28.09 4.28 -20.00
C ALA A 44 -28.86 5.20 -19.03
N CYS A 45 -28.37 5.43 -17.80
CA CYS A 45 -28.98 6.36 -16.84
C CYS A 45 -27.98 7.38 -16.25
N ALA A 46 -26.78 7.51 -16.80
CA ALA A 46 -25.90 8.60 -16.39
C ALA A 46 -26.38 9.90 -17.06
N PRO A 47 -26.73 10.97 -16.32
CA PRO A 47 -26.97 12.26 -16.95
C PRO A 47 -25.72 12.64 -17.74
N LYS A 48 -25.92 13.06 -19.00
CA LYS A 48 -24.86 13.58 -19.87
C LYS A 48 -24.18 14.72 -19.13
N LEU A 49 -22.99 14.49 -18.57
CA LEU A 49 -22.17 15.55 -18.01
C LEU A 49 -21.94 16.54 -19.14
N ALA A 50 -22.54 17.72 -19.00
CA ALA A 50 -22.26 18.85 -19.87
C ALA A 50 -20.74 19.11 -19.78
N PRO A 51 -20.04 19.30 -20.90
CA PRO A 51 -18.65 19.71 -20.84
C PRO A 51 -18.62 21.10 -20.19
N THR A 52 -18.21 21.18 -18.93
CA THR A 52 -17.79 22.44 -18.34
C THR A 52 -16.49 22.82 -19.03
N ALA A 53 -16.63 23.61 -20.10
CA ALA A 53 -15.54 24.37 -20.66
C ALA A 53 -15.03 25.32 -19.57
N VAL A 54 -13.92 24.96 -18.94
CA VAL A 54 -13.15 25.92 -18.14
C VAL A 54 -12.48 26.83 -19.17
N PRO A 55 -12.82 28.13 -19.22
CA PRO A 55 -12.13 29.04 -20.12
C PRO A 55 -10.66 29.15 -19.71
N PRO A 56 -9.72 29.17 -20.66
CA PRO A 56 -8.30 29.31 -20.34
C PRO A 56 -8.07 30.67 -19.69
N THR A 57 -7.73 30.66 -18.39
CA THR A 57 -7.25 31.85 -17.70
C THR A 57 -5.93 32.25 -18.34
N LYS A 58 -5.95 33.31 -19.15
CA LYS A 58 -4.73 33.97 -19.65
C LYS A 58 -4.02 34.61 -18.47
N ILE A 59 -3.05 33.91 -17.91
CA ILE A 59 -2.08 34.51 -16.98
C ILE A 59 -1.11 35.32 -17.83
N PRO A 60 -1.04 36.66 -17.69
CA PRO A 60 -0.04 37.44 -18.40
C PRO A 60 1.37 37.07 -17.91
N PRO A 61 2.38 37.00 -18.80
CA PRO A 61 3.73 36.62 -18.42
C PRO A 61 4.33 37.72 -17.53
N THR A 62 4.51 37.40 -16.25
CA THR A 62 5.31 38.23 -15.34
C THR A 62 6.76 38.13 -15.79
N LYS A 63 7.31 39.23 -16.33
CA LYS A 63 8.74 39.36 -16.60
C LYS A 63 9.48 39.35 -15.27
N VAL A 64 10.00 38.19 -14.88
CA VAL A 64 11.01 38.10 -13.82
C VAL A 64 12.35 38.50 -14.46
N PRO A 65 13.02 39.56 -13.98
CA PRO A 65 14.34 39.91 -14.48
C PRO A 65 15.35 38.80 -14.13
N PRO A 66 16.34 38.52 -15.00
CA PRO A 66 17.33 37.49 -14.73
C PRO A 66 18.23 37.94 -13.59
N THR A 67 18.02 37.42 -12.39
CA THR A 67 19.03 37.45 -11.35
C THR A 67 20.12 36.48 -11.78
N ALA A 68 21.30 37.01 -12.10
CA ALA A 68 22.49 36.22 -12.33
C ALA A 68 22.82 35.46 -11.05
N VAL A 69 22.50 34.17 -11.03
CA VAL A 69 22.96 33.26 -9.98
C VAL A 69 24.42 32.95 -10.30
N ALA A 70 25.31 33.40 -9.41
CA ALA A 70 26.73 33.07 -9.47
C ALA A 70 26.90 31.54 -9.49
N PRO A 71 27.88 31.01 -10.24
CA PRO A 71 28.14 29.57 -10.27
C PRO A 71 28.49 29.12 -8.85
N THR A 72 27.54 28.41 -8.23
CA THR A 72 27.82 27.68 -7.00
C THR A 72 28.55 26.42 -7.45
N GLU A 73 29.80 26.29 -7.01
CA GLU A 73 30.60 25.09 -7.24
C GLU A 73 29.77 23.87 -6.83
N VAL A 74 29.60 22.93 -7.77
CA VAL A 74 28.99 21.64 -7.49
C VAL A 74 29.91 20.95 -6.49
N PRO A 75 29.50 20.73 -5.23
CA PRO A 75 30.32 19.95 -4.32
C PRO A 75 30.42 18.54 -4.91
N THR A 76 31.66 18.10 -5.10
CA THR A 76 32.04 16.74 -5.46
C THR A 76 31.21 15.74 -4.64
N PRO A 77 30.73 14.62 -5.21
CA PRO A 77 29.94 13.64 -4.47
C PRO A 77 30.77 13.18 -3.27
N THR A 78 30.42 13.72 -2.11
CA THR A 78 30.95 13.23 -0.85
C THR A 78 30.28 11.89 -0.67
N GLU A 79 31.12 10.85 -0.67
CA GLU A 79 30.77 9.48 -0.37
C GLU A 79 29.70 9.47 0.72
N ALA A 80 28.53 8.91 0.40
CA ALA A 80 27.45 8.74 1.36
C ALA A 80 28.09 8.13 2.62
N PRO A 81 27.97 8.76 3.80
CA PRO A 81 28.61 8.24 4.99
C PRO A 81 28.16 6.80 5.14
N ALA A 82 29.14 5.90 5.18
CA ALA A 82 28.92 4.49 5.48
C ALA A 82 27.91 4.43 6.63
N ALA A 83 26.84 3.65 6.43
CA ALA A 83 25.83 3.41 7.44
C ALA A 83 26.56 3.23 8.78
N PRO A 84 26.25 4.04 9.81
CA PRO A 84 27.01 3.98 11.06
C PRO A 84 27.00 2.54 11.53
N GLU A 85 28.18 1.99 11.81
CA GLU A 85 28.34 0.65 12.37
C GLU A 85 27.28 0.48 13.45
N ALA A 86 26.35 -0.43 13.21
CA ALA A 86 25.21 -0.68 14.08
C ALA A 86 25.74 -1.08 15.45
N GLN A 87 25.90 -0.12 16.35
CA GLN A 87 26.26 -0.38 17.72
C GLN A 87 25.12 -1.18 18.33
N GLN A 88 25.47 -2.43 18.58
CA GLN A 88 24.71 -3.51 19.17
C GLN A 88 24.10 -3.05 20.49
N VAL A 89 22.87 -2.59 20.45
CA VAL A 89 22.01 -2.76 21.60
C VAL A 89 21.06 -3.88 21.15
N VAL A 90 21.03 -4.94 21.94
CA VAL A 90 20.15 -6.12 21.98
C VAL A 90 19.10 -5.99 23.07
N MET A 91 17.93 -5.39 22.91
CA MET A 91 16.99 -5.30 24.03
C MET A 91 16.36 -6.67 24.14
N ASP A 92 16.33 -7.23 25.37
CA ASP A 92 15.88 -8.60 25.65
C ASP A 92 14.45 -8.92 25.15
N LYS A 93 13.71 -7.92 24.69
CA LYS A 93 12.30 -8.01 24.28
C LYS A 93 12.00 -7.52 22.87
N ASP A 94 12.99 -7.21 22.03
CA ASP A 94 12.77 -6.80 20.63
C ASP A 94 12.51 -7.99 19.69
N TRP A 95 11.34 -8.61 19.86
CA TRP A 95 10.92 -9.70 18.99
C TRP A 95 10.73 -9.21 17.55
N GLN A 96 10.90 -10.12 16.59
CA GLN A 96 10.83 -9.81 15.17
C GLN A 96 9.98 -10.84 14.43
N LEU A 97 9.32 -10.40 13.36
CA LEU A 97 8.56 -11.26 12.46
C LEU A 97 9.42 -11.60 11.23
N VAL A 98 9.90 -12.83 11.09
CA VAL A 98 10.68 -13.23 9.90
C VAL A 98 9.74 -13.72 8.82
N ILE A 99 10.11 -13.41 7.57
CA ILE A 99 9.40 -13.83 6.37
C ILE A 99 10.34 -14.67 5.51
N ASP A 100 9.98 -15.94 5.35
CA ASP A 100 10.61 -16.84 4.40
C ASP A 100 9.96 -16.66 3.03
N TYR A 101 10.60 -15.83 2.20
CA TYR A 101 10.13 -15.55 0.84
C TYR A 101 10.19 -16.78 -0.10
N ASP A 102 10.92 -17.85 0.24
CA ASP A 102 10.91 -19.07 -0.58
C ASP A 102 9.64 -19.90 -0.33
N LYS A 103 9.03 -19.76 0.85
CA LYS A 103 7.75 -20.39 1.19
C LYS A 103 6.55 -19.50 0.85
N CYS A 104 6.72 -18.19 0.80
CA CYS A 104 5.62 -17.25 0.59
C CYS A 104 5.00 -17.40 -0.82
N SER A 105 3.75 -17.83 -0.90
CA SER A 105 2.96 -17.88 -2.15
C SER A 105 2.31 -16.55 -2.55
N GLY A 106 2.43 -15.51 -1.71
CA GLY A 106 1.77 -14.22 -1.96
C GLY A 106 0.24 -14.29 -1.95
N CYS A 107 -0.36 -15.26 -1.24
CA CYS A 107 -1.80 -15.50 -1.17
C CYS A 107 -2.61 -14.41 -0.45
N ARG A 108 -1.94 -13.48 0.25
CA ARG A 108 -2.54 -12.33 0.97
C ARG A 108 -3.40 -12.68 2.19
N THR A 109 -3.46 -13.95 2.63
CA THR A 109 -4.17 -14.35 3.86
C THR A 109 -3.68 -13.58 5.10
N CYS A 110 -2.38 -13.30 5.18
CA CYS A 110 -1.78 -12.51 6.25
C CYS A 110 -2.36 -11.09 6.36
N GLU A 111 -2.68 -10.45 5.23
CA GLU A 111 -3.29 -9.11 5.22
C GLU A 111 -4.72 -9.18 5.77
N LEU A 112 -5.49 -10.18 5.34
CA LEU A 112 -6.89 -10.34 5.74
C LEU A 112 -7.01 -10.59 7.25
N GLU A 113 -6.22 -11.51 7.77
CA GLU A 113 -6.27 -11.85 9.21
C GLU A 113 -5.67 -10.74 10.07
N CYS A 114 -4.69 -9.98 9.57
CA CYS A 114 -4.19 -8.79 10.25
C CYS A 114 -5.29 -7.71 10.36
N ALA A 115 -5.94 -7.36 9.24
CA ALA A 115 -7.03 -6.39 9.25
C ALA A 115 -8.19 -6.83 10.15
N LYS A 116 -8.54 -8.12 10.12
CA LYS A 116 -9.57 -8.69 10.98
C LYS A 116 -9.19 -8.66 12.45
N ARG A 117 -7.92 -8.92 12.80
CA ARG A 117 -7.42 -8.86 14.18
C ARG A 117 -7.51 -7.45 14.77
N HIS A 118 -7.16 -6.42 14.01
CA HIS A 118 -7.15 -5.04 14.51
C HIS A 118 -8.49 -4.32 14.37
N TYR A 119 -9.26 -4.61 13.32
CA TYR A 119 -10.44 -3.82 12.94
C TYR A 119 -11.72 -4.65 12.79
N GLY A 120 -11.64 -5.99 12.89
CA GLY A 120 -12.80 -6.87 12.71
C GLY A 120 -13.33 -6.92 11.26
N VAL A 121 -12.57 -6.42 10.28
CA VAL A 121 -12.98 -6.34 8.87
C VAL A 121 -12.01 -7.02 7.94
N ILE A 122 -12.51 -7.44 6.78
CA ILE A 122 -11.71 -8.01 5.69
C ILE A 122 -11.35 -6.86 4.73
N ASN A 123 -10.28 -6.14 5.04
CA ASN A 123 -9.79 -5.04 4.21
C ASN A 123 -8.26 -4.96 4.24
N PRO A 124 -7.56 -5.41 3.18
CA PRO A 124 -6.10 -5.30 3.06
C PRO A 124 -5.52 -3.91 3.29
N ALA A 125 -6.27 -2.84 2.98
CA ALA A 125 -5.79 -1.47 3.15
C ALA A 125 -5.62 -1.07 4.63
N LEU A 126 -6.16 -1.86 5.56
CA LEU A 126 -6.04 -1.70 7.00
C LEU A 126 -5.01 -2.64 7.64
N ALA A 127 -4.40 -3.52 6.87
CA ALA A 127 -3.43 -4.47 7.40
C ALA A 127 -2.09 -3.77 7.72
N ASN A 128 -1.45 -4.21 8.81
CA ASN A 128 -0.09 -3.79 9.19
C ASN A 128 1.01 -4.57 8.43
N ILE A 129 0.62 -5.46 7.51
CA ILE A 129 1.45 -6.22 6.58
C ILE A 129 0.83 -6.12 5.19
N THR A 130 1.64 -5.96 4.15
CA THR A 130 1.22 -5.82 2.75
C THR A 130 2.03 -6.73 1.83
N ILE A 131 1.39 -7.41 0.89
CA ILE A 131 2.00 -8.17 -0.19
C ILE A 131 2.07 -7.29 -1.45
N TYR A 132 3.28 -7.03 -1.93
CA TYR A 132 3.55 -6.43 -3.23
C TYR A 132 3.75 -7.52 -4.28
N LYS A 133 2.94 -7.48 -5.34
CA LYS A 133 3.10 -8.34 -6.52
C LYS A 133 3.90 -7.59 -7.57
N VAL A 134 5.22 -7.63 -7.48
CA VAL A 134 6.10 -6.75 -8.26
C VAL A 134 6.36 -7.31 -9.65
N TYR A 135 6.49 -8.63 -9.76
CA TYR A 135 6.71 -9.36 -11.01
C TYR A 135 6.03 -10.74 -10.90
N PRO A 136 5.61 -11.38 -12.00
CA PRO A 136 5.10 -12.75 -11.95
C PRO A 136 6.05 -13.68 -11.19
N GLY A 137 5.58 -14.27 -10.09
CA GLY A 137 6.40 -15.15 -9.23
C GLY A 137 7.29 -14.43 -8.21
N ILE A 138 7.29 -13.09 -8.17
CA ILE A 138 7.94 -12.29 -7.12
C ILE A 138 6.86 -11.58 -6.30
N ASP A 139 6.48 -12.21 -5.20
CA ASP A 139 5.58 -11.66 -4.20
C ASP A 139 6.37 -11.28 -2.94
N ILE A 140 6.37 -10.00 -2.60
CA ILE A 140 7.12 -9.46 -1.45
C ILE A 140 6.14 -9.05 -0.36
N ALA A 141 6.15 -9.79 0.73
CA ALA A 141 5.50 -9.36 1.97
C ALA A 141 6.36 -8.31 2.68
N MET A 142 5.81 -7.13 2.94
CA MET A 142 6.44 -6.10 3.74
C MET A 142 5.56 -5.72 4.91
N TYR A 143 6.20 -5.34 6.01
CA TYR A 143 5.58 -4.85 7.22
C TYR A 143 6.59 -3.94 7.94
N CYS A 144 6.14 -3.23 8.99
CA CYS A 144 7.05 -2.47 9.85
C CYS A 144 8.00 -3.41 10.60
N ARG A 145 9.30 -3.37 10.28
CA ARG A 145 10.33 -4.28 10.82
C ARG A 145 10.70 -4.04 12.28
N ASN A 146 10.06 -3.07 12.92
CA ASN A 146 10.36 -2.73 14.31
C ASN A 146 11.86 -2.40 14.49
N CYS A 147 12.39 -1.49 13.66
CA CYS A 147 13.82 -1.18 13.56
C CYS A 147 14.44 -0.85 14.92
N TRP A 148 15.66 -1.34 15.16
CA TRP A 148 16.45 -1.08 16.36
C TRP A 148 16.45 0.39 16.80
N THR A 149 16.82 1.28 15.87
CA THR A 149 17.02 2.71 16.14
C THR A 149 15.73 3.52 16.21
N ARG A 150 14.57 2.92 15.87
CA ARG A 150 13.24 3.57 15.92
C ARG A 150 13.19 5.04 15.42
N PRO A 151 13.73 5.36 14.23
CA PRO A 151 13.77 6.75 13.74
C PRO A 151 12.36 7.37 13.61
N CYS A 152 11.33 6.54 13.43
CA CYS A 152 9.93 6.98 13.41
C CYS A 152 9.44 7.54 14.76
N ILE A 153 9.94 7.05 15.89
CA ILE A 153 9.60 7.55 17.24
C ILE A 153 10.29 8.89 17.48
N ASP A 154 11.57 8.99 17.11
CA ASP A 154 12.34 10.23 17.24
C ASP A 154 11.74 11.36 16.42
N ALA A 155 11.35 11.08 15.19
CA ALA A 155 10.71 12.02 14.28
C ALA A 155 9.32 12.51 14.72
N CYS A 156 8.64 11.78 15.62
CA CYS A 156 7.31 12.14 16.09
C CYS A 156 7.35 13.42 16.96
N PRO A 157 6.70 14.54 16.57
CA PRO A 157 6.87 15.82 17.25
C PRO A 157 5.95 16.00 18.47
N THR A 158 5.07 15.04 18.77
CA THR A 158 4.09 15.16 19.85
C THR A 158 4.70 14.83 21.21
N THR A 159 4.16 15.47 22.25
CA THR A 159 4.47 15.17 23.65
C THR A 159 3.15 14.99 24.40
N PRO A 160 2.75 13.76 24.79
CA PRO A 160 3.48 12.50 24.65
C PRO A 160 3.65 12.04 23.19
N LYS A 161 4.61 11.14 22.95
CA LYS A 161 4.86 10.56 21.63
C LYS A 161 3.66 9.70 21.21
N ALA A 162 3.21 9.85 19.96
CA ALA A 162 2.12 9.03 19.42
C ALA A 162 2.55 7.60 19.07
N ILE A 163 3.84 7.36 18.88
CA ILE A 163 4.42 6.04 18.64
C ILE A 163 5.24 5.67 19.88
N THR A 164 4.93 4.54 20.50
CA THR A 164 5.58 4.03 21.71
C THR A 164 6.10 2.61 21.48
N ILE A 165 6.85 2.07 22.43
CA ILE A 165 7.38 0.71 22.38
C ILE A 165 6.57 -0.16 23.35
N SER A 166 6.12 -1.31 22.89
CA SER A 166 5.44 -2.31 23.73
C SER A 166 6.43 -2.94 24.72
N GLU A 167 6.11 -2.93 26.01
CA GLU A 167 6.93 -3.58 27.04
C GLU A 167 6.92 -5.11 26.97
N ILE A 168 5.98 -5.68 26.21
CA ILE A 168 5.79 -7.12 26.02
C ILE A 168 6.62 -7.60 24.83
N SER A 169 6.40 -6.99 23.66
CA SER A 169 6.91 -7.48 22.37
C SER A 169 8.06 -6.66 21.80
N GLY A 170 8.39 -5.51 22.40
CA GLY A 170 9.32 -4.54 21.82
C GLY A 170 8.80 -3.89 20.54
N ALA A 171 7.59 -4.19 20.09
CA ALA A 171 7.05 -3.65 18.85
C ALA A 171 6.59 -2.20 19.00
N CYS A 172 6.57 -1.45 17.88
CA CYS A 172 5.96 -0.13 17.84
C CYS A 172 4.44 -0.24 18.06
N LYS A 173 3.91 0.60 18.95
CA LYS A 173 2.47 0.81 19.14
C LYS A 173 2.11 2.24 18.80
N VAL A 174 0.98 2.43 18.12
CA VAL A 174 0.50 3.74 17.68
C VAL A 174 -0.74 4.11 18.49
N ASP A 175 -0.70 5.25 19.16
CA ASP A 175 -1.87 5.88 19.75
C ASP A 175 -2.50 6.84 18.73
N ALA A 176 -3.60 6.39 18.11
CA ALA A 176 -4.34 7.14 17.12
C ALA A 176 -4.91 8.47 17.65
N LYS A 177 -5.16 8.59 18.97
CA LYS A 177 -5.71 9.81 19.58
C LYS A 177 -4.66 10.89 19.75
N VAL A 178 -3.41 10.49 19.99
CA VAL A 178 -2.26 11.41 20.12
C VAL A 178 -1.69 11.78 18.75
N CYS A 179 -1.83 10.90 17.75
CA CYS A 179 -1.32 11.13 16.41
C CYS A 179 -1.94 12.37 15.74
N ILE A 180 -1.11 13.37 15.45
CA ILE A 180 -1.50 14.58 14.73
C ILE A 180 -1.40 14.46 13.19
N LYS A 181 -1.10 13.26 12.67
CA LYS A 181 -1.08 12.97 11.22
C LYS A 181 -0.11 13.89 10.44
N CYS A 182 1.08 14.11 11.01
CA CYS A 182 2.10 14.99 10.42
C CYS A 182 3.04 14.29 9.44
N PHE A 183 2.89 12.98 9.22
CA PHE A 183 3.66 12.15 8.28
C PHE A 183 5.19 12.10 8.46
N LYS A 184 5.78 12.81 9.44
CA LYS A 184 7.23 12.74 9.73
C LYS A 184 7.79 11.34 9.98
N CYS A 185 6.95 10.42 10.46
CA CYS A 185 7.35 9.03 10.66
C CYS A 185 7.52 8.25 9.34
N GLU A 186 6.88 8.69 8.25
CA GLU A 186 7.06 8.15 6.90
C GLU A 186 8.41 8.58 6.34
N GLU A 187 8.73 9.88 6.44
CA GLU A 187 10.02 10.44 6.01
C GLU A 187 11.20 9.78 6.71
N ALA A 188 11.02 9.44 8.00
CA ALA A 188 12.03 8.77 8.80
C ALA A 188 12.09 7.24 8.60
N CYS A 189 11.19 6.65 7.82
CA CYS A 189 11.10 5.20 7.66
C CYS A 189 12.21 4.67 6.74
N ILE A 190 13.16 3.92 7.30
CA ILE A 190 14.26 3.26 6.56
C ILE A 190 13.72 2.36 5.43
N GLN A 191 12.61 1.66 5.67
CA GLN A 191 12.01 0.76 4.68
C GLN A 191 11.21 1.47 3.58
N GLN A 192 10.89 2.76 3.78
CA GLN A 192 9.99 3.51 2.89
C GLN A 192 8.65 2.78 2.64
N HIS A 193 8.18 2.01 3.62
CA HIS A 193 7.00 1.15 3.53
C HIS A 193 5.85 1.62 4.43
N LEU A 194 6.01 2.69 5.21
CA LEU A 194 5.01 3.05 6.21
C LEU A 194 3.67 3.40 5.54
N ARG A 195 2.64 2.61 5.86
CA ARG A 195 1.27 2.81 5.36
C ARG A 195 0.44 3.56 6.39
N PHE A 196 -0.68 4.12 5.93
CA PHE A 196 -1.59 4.90 6.77
C PHE A 196 -3.01 4.37 6.66
N HIS A 197 -3.75 4.49 7.76
CA HIS A 197 -5.16 4.15 7.78
C HIS A 197 -5.90 5.00 6.72
N PRO A 198 -6.67 4.41 5.79
CA PRO A 198 -7.23 5.11 4.63
C PRO A 198 -8.19 6.25 4.99
N THR A 199 -8.91 6.12 6.11
CA THR A 199 -9.83 7.16 6.61
C THR A 199 -9.20 8.04 7.70
N GLU A 200 -8.65 7.45 8.75
CA GLU A 200 -8.13 8.20 9.90
C GLU A 200 -6.70 8.73 9.73
N GLN A 201 -5.93 8.21 8.78
CA GLN A 201 -4.58 8.67 8.40
C GLN A 201 -3.51 8.61 9.50
N TYR A 202 -3.70 7.83 10.56
CA TYR A 202 -2.60 7.46 11.46
C TYR A 202 -1.78 6.32 10.85
N PRO A 203 -0.49 6.16 11.20
CA PRO A 203 0.37 5.13 10.62
C PRO A 203 -0.04 3.72 11.06
N LEU A 204 -0.04 2.78 10.12
CA LEU A 204 -0.27 1.36 10.33
C LEU A 204 1.09 0.68 10.56
N MET A 205 1.37 0.30 11.81
CA MET A 205 2.63 -0.33 12.23
C MET A 205 2.33 -1.71 12.83
N CYS A 206 3.19 -2.69 12.53
CA CYS A 206 3.08 -4.02 13.08
C CYS A 206 3.47 -4.02 14.57
N ASP A 207 2.49 -4.28 15.43
CA ASP A 207 2.62 -4.38 16.88
C ASP A 207 2.94 -5.83 17.36
N LEU A 208 3.22 -6.73 16.41
CA LEU A 208 3.39 -8.18 16.59
C LEU A 208 2.22 -8.87 17.29
N CYS A 209 1.05 -8.22 17.36
CA CYS A 209 -0.12 -8.70 18.10
C CYS A 209 0.23 -9.19 19.51
N ASP A 210 1.15 -8.49 20.20
CA ASP A 210 1.66 -8.88 21.53
C ASP A 210 2.19 -10.33 21.58
N LEU A 211 2.93 -10.73 20.54
CA LEU A 211 3.54 -12.06 20.34
C LEU A 211 2.57 -13.19 19.96
N ASP A 212 1.31 -12.85 19.68
CA ASP A 212 0.32 -13.77 19.09
C ASP A 212 -0.19 -13.28 17.72
N PRO A 213 0.69 -13.23 16.69
CA PRO A 213 0.34 -12.70 15.38
C PRO A 213 -0.62 -13.61 14.61
N ALA A 214 -1.81 -13.08 14.36
CA ALA A 214 -2.85 -13.74 13.55
C ALA A 214 -2.34 -14.11 12.14
N CYS A 215 -1.46 -13.29 11.55
CA CYS A 215 -0.89 -13.56 10.23
C CYS A 215 0.01 -14.81 10.21
N VAL A 216 0.73 -15.11 11.29
CA VAL A 216 1.56 -16.33 11.42
C VAL A 216 0.64 -17.54 11.54
N ALA A 217 -0.34 -17.48 12.44
CA ALA A 217 -1.27 -18.59 12.68
C ALA A 217 -2.07 -18.97 11.42
N ALA A 218 -2.39 -18.00 10.57
CA ALA A 218 -3.19 -18.22 9.36
C ALA A 218 -2.37 -18.49 8.09
N CYS A 219 -1.04 -18.41 8.12
CA CYS A 219 -0.22 -18.60 6.94
C CYS A 219 -0.26 -20.08 6.48
N PRO A 220 -0.85 -20.40 5.31
CA PRO A 220 -0.97 -21.78 4.86
C PRO A 220 0.40 -22.42 4.56
N ASP A 221 1.34 -21.61 4.04
CA ASP A 221 2.67 -22.07 3.64
C ASP A 221 3.69 -22.01 4.80
N LYS A 222 3.28 -21.53 5.98
CA LYS A 222 4.16 -21.33 7.15
C LYS A 222 5.41 -20.49 6.82
N ALA A 223 5.21 -19.47 6.00
CA ALA A 223 6.25 -18.54 5.57
C ALA A 223 6.57 -17.45 6.61
N LEU A 224 5.76 -17.31 7.66
CA LEU A 224 5.91 -16.28 8.69
C LEU A 224 6.26 -16.94 10.03
N SER A 225 7.17 -16.35 10.79
CA SER A 225 7.53 -16.81 12.13
C SER A 225 7.91 -15.64 13.04
N VAL A 226 7.67 -15.77 14.34
CA VAL A 226 8.19 -14.84 15.35
C VAL A 226 9.49 -15.40 15.89
N VAL A 227 10.53 -14.59 15.88
CA VAL A 227 11.88 -14.95 16.36
C VAL A 227 12.31 -13.99 17.47
N PRO A 228 13.13 -14.46 18.43
CA PRO A 228 13.74 -13.59 19.42
C PRO A 228 14.58 -12.50 18.75
N PRO A 229 14.95 -11.43 19.50
CA PRO A 229 15.77 -10.36 18.97
C PRO A 229 17.03 -10.90 18.31
N SER A 230 17.19 -10.60 17.02
CA SER A 230 18.36 -11.02 16.27
C SER A 230 18.88 -9.86 15.43
N VAL A 231 20.19 -9.88 15.19
CA VAL A 231 20.86 -8.95 14.28
C VAL A 231 21.04 -9.57 12.89
N ALA A 232 20.33 -10.66 12.58
CA ALA A 232 20.49 -11.35 11.32
C ALA A 232 20.07 -10.42 10.15
N PRO A 233 20.78 -10.41 9.00
CA PRO A 233 20.50 -9.44 7.93
C PRO A 233 19.07 -9.49 7.39
N ASP A 234 18.47 -10.68 7.36
CA ASP A 234 17.08 -10.91 6.96
C ASP A 234 16.07 -10.23 7.90
N THR A 235 16.50 -9.82 9.10
CA THR A 235 15.71 -9.09 10.09
C THR A 235 15.72 -7.58 9.93
N TRP A 236 16.59 -7.06 9.05
CA TRP A 236 16.79 -5.62 8.90
C TRP A 236 15.71 -4.96 8.03
N ALA A 237 15.58 -3.66 8.23
CA ALA A 237 14.73 -2.80 7.42
C ALA A 237 15.42 -2.47 6.10
N GLN A 238 14.83 -2.92 5.00
CA GLN A 238 15.26 -2.62 3.64
C GLN A 238 14.10 -2.01 2.83
N PRO A 239 14.39 -1.09 1.90
CA PRO A 239 13.43 -0.61 0.91
C PRO A 239 12.88 -1.74 0.05
N LEU A 240 11.67 -1.55 -0.49
CA LEU A 240 11.01 -2.56 -1.35
C LEU A 240 11.89 -2.93 -2.55
N GLU A 241 12.49 -1.93 -3.19
CA GLU A 241 13.31 -2.08 -4.38
C GLU A 241 14.51 -2.98 -4.12
N GLU A 242 15.17 -2.81 -2.98
CA GLU A 242 16.33 -3.63 -2.59
C GLU A 242 15.92 -5.09 -2.37
N VAL A 243 14.81 -5.32 -1.66
CA VAL A 243 14.27 -6.68 -1.44
C VAL A 243 13.90 -7.32 -2.77
N VAL A 244 13.31 -6.55 -3.69
CA VAL A 244 12.97 -7.02 -5.03
C VAL A 244 14.22 -7.42 -5.82
N GLU A 245 15.26 -6.60 -5.83
CA GLU A 245 16.52 -6.90 -6.54
C GLU A 245 17.20 -8.17 -5.99
N GLN A 246 17.28 -8.32 -4.67
CA GLN A 246 17.79 -9.54 -4.05
C GLN A 246 17.01 -10.79 -4.48
N ARG A 247 15.69 -10.68 -4.62
CA ARG A 247 14.83 -11.78 -5.09
C ARG A 247 15.04 -12.07 -6.56
N LYS A 248 15.20 -11.05 -7.41
CA LYS A 248 15.53 -11.24 -8.83
C LYS A 248 16.87 -11.93 -9.01
N GLU A 249 17.89 -11.50 -8.26
CA GLU A 249 19.22 -12.11 -8.28
C GLU A 249 19.13 -13.58 -7.88
N LYS A 250 18.51 -13.87 -6.73
CA LYS A 250 18.36 -15.24 -6.22
C LYS A 250 17.61 -16.17 -7.18
N LEU A 251 16.56 -15.66 -7.84
CA LEU A 251 15.77 -16.43 -8.81
C LEU A 251 16.41 -16.47 -10.20
N GLY A 252 17.55 -15.80 -10.41
CA GLY A 252 18.20 -15.67 -11.71
C GLY A 252 17.32 -14.97 -12.75
N LEU A 253 16.46 -14.04 -12.31
CA LEU A 253 15.51 -13.32 -13.17
C LEU A 253 16.09 -12.03 -13.77
N LEU A 254 17.23 -11.53 -13.29
CA LEU A 254 17.89 -10.34 -13.82
C LEU A 254 18.11 -10.42 -15.35
N LYS A 255 18.46 -11.60 -15.85
CA LYS A 255 18.67 -11.88 -17.29
C LYS A 255 17.43 -11.75 -18.17
N TYR A 256 16.23 -11.63 -17.60
CA TYR A 256 14.96 -11.55 -18.34
C TYR A 256 14.33 -10.15 -18.29
N MET A 257 15.00 -9.16 -17.71
CA MET A 257 14.45 -7.81 -17.52
C MET A 257 15.13 -6.74 -18.39
N GLU A 258 16.21 -7.08 -19.08
CA GLU A 258 16.92 -6.19 -20.02
C GLU A 258 16.43 -6.31 -21.49
N ALA A 259 15.29 -6.98 -21.72
CA ALA A 259 14.74 -7.27 -23.05
C ALA A 259 13.49 -6.44 -23.38
#